data_AF-A0A537VTS3-F1
#
_entry.id   AF-A0A537VTS3-F1
#
_cell.length_a   1.000
_cell.length_b   1.000
_cell.length_c   1.000
_cell.angle_alpha   90.00
_cell.angle_beta   90.00
_cell.angle_gamma   90.00
#
_symmetry.space_group_name_H-M   'P 1'
#
loop_
_entity.id
_entity.type
_entity.pdbx_description
1 polymer ?
#
loop_
_entity_poly.entity_id
_entity_poly.type
_entity_poly.pdbx_seq_one_letter_code
_entity_poly.pdbx_strand_id
1 'polypeptide(L)' 'MTLRKFVSERGKIRARRVTGNCVQHQRDVATAVKNAREMALLPYSAR' A
#
# COMPACT_ATOMS: atom_id res chain seq x y z
N MET A 1 -8.30 2.96 -9.50
CA MET A 1 -8.21 3.39 -8.09
C MET A 1 -6.74 3.37 -7.65
N THR A 2 -6.20 4.48 -7.20
CA THR A 2 -4.75 4.65 -7.01
C THR A 2 -4.26 4.02 -5.70
N LEU A 3 -3.34 3.05 -5.76
CA LEU A 3 -2.72 2.41 -4.59
C LEU A 3 -2.04 3.40 -3.62
N ARG A 4 -1.71 4.61 -4.10
CA ARG A 4 -1.15 5.72 -3.31
C ARG A 4 -1.97 6.05 -2.06
N LYS A 5 -3.31 5.89 -2.07
CA LYS A 5 -4.16 6.16 -0.90
C LYS A 5 -3.92 5.18 0.26
N PHE A 6 -3.38 4.00 -0.04
CA PHE A 6 -3.09 2.96 0.95
C PHE A 6 -1.64 2.96 1.43
N VAL A 7 -0.85 3.94 0.99
CA VAL A 7 0.56 4.10 1.35
C VAL A 7 0.73 5.45 2.05
N SER A 8 1.61 5.51 3.04
CA SER A 8 1.98 6.77 3.69
C SER A 8 2.93 7.57 2.79
N GLU A 9 3.14 8.83 3.12
CA GLU A 9 4.13 9.67 2.44
C GLU A 9 5.54 9.04 2.47
N ARG A 10 5.88 8.35 3.58
CA ARG A 10 7.14 7.61 3.74
C ARG A 10 7.20 6.28 2.97
N GLY A 11 6.20 5.98 2.14
CA GLY A 11 6.17 4.75 1.36
C GLY A 11 5.72 3.50 2.14
N LYS A 12 5.30 3.60 3.41
CA LYS A 12 4.83 2.45 4.20
C LYS A 12 3.36 2.14 3.93
N ILE A 13 2.96 0.86 3.93
CA ILE A 13 1.55 0.48 3.83
C ILE A 13 0.79 1.00 5.06
N ARG A 14 -0.31 1.72 4.84
CA ARG A 14 -1.17 2.22 5.92
C ARG A 14 -1.86 1.07 6.63
N ALA A 15 -1.97 1.18 7.96
CA ALA A 15 -2.67 0.19 8.77
C ALA A 15 -4.16 0.15 8.44
N ARG A 16 -4.78 -1.03 8.59
CA ARG A 16 -6.20 -1.28 8.32
C ARG A 16 -7.14 -0.27 9.01
N ARG A 17 -6.83 0.09 10.27
CA ARG A 17 -7.62 1.06 11.05
C ARG A 17 -7.66 2.47 10.45
N VAL A 18 -6.68 2.82 9.62
CA VAL A 18 -6.59 4.12 8.94
C VAL A 18 -7.33 4.09 7.61
N THR A 19 -7.31 2.95 6.93
CA THR A 19 -7.90 2.79 5.58
C THR A 19 -9.35 2.32 5.63
N GLY A 20 -9.82 1.79 6.76
CA GLY A 20 -11.16 1.22 6.91
C GLY A 20 -11.34 -0.15 6.25
N ASN A 21 -10.25 -0.78 5.77
CA ASN A 21 -10.34 -2.06 5.08
C ASN A 21 -10.80 -3.20 6.02
N CYS A 22 -11.43 -4.23 5.46
CA CYS A 22 -11.55 -5.52 6.16
C CYS A 22 -10.21 -6.28 6.08
N VAL A 23 -10.11 -7.43 6.77
CA VAL A 23 -8.87 -8.24 6.78
C VAL A 23 -8.51 -8.71 5.38
N GLN A 24 -9.50 -9.14 4.59
CA GLN A 24 -9.29 -9.65 3.23
C GLN A 24 -8.78 -8.54 2.30
N HIS A 25 -9.50 -7.42 2.22
CA HIS A 25 -9.06 -6.28 1.42
C HIS A 25 -7.68 -5.73 1.83
N GLN A 26 -7.33 -5.81 3.12
CA GLN A 26 -5.99 -5.39 3.57
C GLN A 26 -4.89 -6.33 3.02
N ARG A 27 -5.16 -7.65 2.91
CA ARG A 27 -4.22 -8.61 2.30
C ARG A 27 -4.08 -8.32 0.81
N ASP A 28 -5.18 -8.08 0.11
CA ASP A 28 -5.18 -7.78 -1.32
C ASP A 28 -4.39 -6.50 -1.63
N VAL A 29 -4.63 -5.44 -0.84
CA VAL A 29 -3.88 -4.19 -0.93
C VAL A 29 -2.40 -4.41 -0.65
N ALA A 30 -2.05 -5.23 0.35
CA ALA A 30 -0.65 -5.50 0.67
C ALA A 30 0.08 -6.22 -0.48
N THR A 31 -0.55 -7.21 -1.10
CA THR A 31 -0.03 -7.90 -2.28
C THR A 31 0.12 -6.93 -3.46
N ALA A 32 -0.92 -6.15 -3.75
CA ALA A 32 -0.89 -5.18 -4.84
C ALA A 32 0.23 -4.13 -4.67
N VAL A 33 0.46 -3.64 -3.44
CA VAL A 33 1.54 -2.69 -3.15
C VAL A 33 2.92 -3.34 -3.32
N LYS A 34 3.10 -4.60 -2.90
CA LYS A 34 4.37 -5.32 -3.11
C LYS A 34 4.67 -5.51 -4.60
N ASN A 35 3.70 -6.00 -5.37
CA ASN A 35 3.85 -6.18 -6.81
C ASN A 35 4.15 -4.84 -7.51
N ALA A 36 3.46 -3.76 -7.13
CA ALA A 36 3.72 -2.43 -7.67
C ALA A 36 5.14 -1.91 -7.35
N ARG A 37 5.71 -2.29 -6.20
CA ARG A 37 7.09 -1.94 -5.85
C ARG A 37 8.12 -2.72 -6.66
N GLU A 38 7.86 -4.01 -6.88
CA GLU A 38 8.70 -4.85 -7.76
C GLU A 38 8.70 -4.33 -9.20
N MET A 39 7.56 -3.81 -9.67
CA MET A 39 7.42 -3.16 -10.97
C MET A 39 7.89 -1.68 -10.99
N ALA A 40 8.53 -1.18 -9.92
CA ALA A 40 8.99 0.20 -9.80
C ALA A 40 7.88 1.29 -9.93
N LEU A 41 6.61 0.93 -9.76
CA LEU A 41 5.47 1.85 -9.80
C LEU A 41 5.26 2.58 -8.46
N LEU A 42 5.82 2.06 -7.37
CA LEU A 42 5.78 2.65 -6.03
C LEU A 42 7.14 2.52 -5.32
N PRO A 43 7.58 3.54 -4.57
CA PRO A 43 8.82 3.46 -3.80
C PRO A 43 8.66 2.58 -2.53
N TYR A 44 9.74 1.93 -2.12
CA TYR A 44 9.82 1.23 -0.83
C TYR A 44 9.91 2.20 0.36
N SER A 45 10.60 3.32 0.17
CA SER A 45 10.72 4.42 1.12
C SER A 45 10.82 5.72 0.33
N ALA A 46 10.14 6.77 0.80
CA ALA A 46 10.56 8.12 0.42
C ALA A 46 11.86 8.43 1.17
N ARG A 47 12.84 9.02 0.47
CA ARG A 47 14.09 9.49 1.06
C ARG A 47 13.84 10.76 1.85
#